data_AF-A0A2P4UB78-F1
#
_entry.id   AF-A0A2P4UB78-F1
#
_cell.length_a   1.000
_cell.length_b   1.000
_cell.length_c   1.000
_cell.angle_alpha   90.00
_cell.angle_beta   90.00
_cell.angle_gamma   90.00
#
_symmetry.space_group_name_H-M   'P 1'
#
loop_
_entity.id
_entity.type
_entity.pdbx_description
1 polymer ?
#
loop_
_entity_poly.entity_id
_entity_poly.type
_entity_poly.pdbx_seq_one_letter_code
_entity_poly.pdbx_strand_id
1 'polypeptide(L)'
;MAGKQLGHTDVVKNVSEETNAGTADARPVGAPSGQRERDTRARVARHILEHGPITASALGELMGLTPAAVRRHLDALLAEGMIEIRRARPQSRRGRGRPAKWFAITESGRSAFVHAYDDLATSALRFLAETAGERAVAEFARRQIGELERRHRPAVQAAPPHQRVRRLAEALSGDGYAAAAGKAPPPGGGEQLCQHHCPVAHVAAEFPQLCEAETEAFSRMLGTPVQRLATIAHGDGICTTHVSPRSLCAGNGADATTTDEESGRTSL
;
A
#
# COMPACT_ATOMS: atom_id res chain seq x y z
N MET A 1 -34.77 -62.10 -14.74
CA MET A 1 -35.93 -61.79 -15.60
C MET A 1 -35.82 -60.30 -15.95
N ALA A 2 -35.14 -59.87 -17.00
CA ALA A 2 -35.38 -60.06 -18.44
C ALA A 2 -36.81 -59.65 -18.85
N GLY A 3 -36.92 -58.45 -19.42
CA GLY A 3 -38.15 -57.91 -20.02
C GLY A 3 -37.90 -56.53 -20.62
N LYS A 4 -37.61 -56.49 -21.93
CA LYS A 4 -37.39 -55.33 -22.80
C LYS A 4 -38.53 -55.29 -23.81
N GLN A 5 -39.14 -54.14 -24.10
CA GLN A 5 -39.85 -53.73 -25.35
C GLN A 5 -40.64 -52.44 -25.03
N LEU A 6 -40.40 -51.25 -25.61
CA LEU A 6 -40.46 -50.74 -27.00
C LEU A 6 -41.87 -50.70 -27.65
N GLY A 7 -42.27 -49.49 -28.06
CA GLY A 7 -43.37 -49.13 -28.99
C GLY A 7 -43.85 -47.69 -28.71
N HIS A 8 -43.34 -46.64 -29.36
CA HIS A 8 -43.82 -46.02 -30.62
C HIS A 8 -45.34 -45.79 -30.61
N THR A 9 -45.86 -44.56 -30.68
CA THR A 9 -46.09 -43.65 -31.84
C THR A 9 -46.58 -42.31 -31.22
N ASP A 10 -46.38 -41.09 -31.73
CA ASP A 10 -46.57 -40.60 -33.08
C ASP A 10 -45.79 -39.31 -33.36
N VAL A 11 -45.41 -39.20 -34.62
CA VAL A 11 -44.74 -38.09 -35.28
C VAL A 11 -45.80 -37.14 -35.82
N VAL A 12 -45.66 -35.83 -35.56
CA VAL A 12 -46.05 -34.82 -36.56
C VAL A 12 -44.84 -33.95 -36.84
N LYS A 13 -44.33 -34.10 -38.06
CA LYS A 13 -43.32 -33.28 -38.69
C LYS A 13 -43.89 -31.90 -39.02
N ASN A 14 -43.07 -30.87 -38.85
CA ASN A 14 -42.63 -29.91 -39.88
C ASN A 14 -42.23 -28.60 -39.19
N VAL A 15 -41.26 -27.81 -39.63
CA VAL A 15 -40.17 -27.88 -40.62
C VAL A 15 -39.27 -26.71 -40.19
N SER A 16 -37.97 -26.93 -40.24
CA SER A 16 -36.92 -25.93 -40.04
C SER A 16 -36.99 -24.85 -41.11
N GLU A 17 -36.75 -23.59 -40.76
CA GLU A 17 -36.05 -22.68 -41.67
C GLU A 17 -35.16 -21.72 -40.88
N GLU A 18 -34.01 -21.49 -41.49
CA GLU A 18 -32.72 -21.13 -40.94
C GLU A 18 -32.43 -19.62 -41.04
N THR A 19 -31.53 -19.15 -40.18
CA THR A 19 -30.60 -18.03 -40.40
C THR A 19 -31.12 -16.60 -40.26
N ASN A 20 -30.70 -15.93 -39.18
CA ASN A 20 -29.92 -14.71 -39.38
C ASN A 20 -28.95 -14.44 -38.22
N ALA A 21 -27.66 -14.32 -38.55
CA ALA A 21 -26.65 -13.78 -37.68
C ALA A 21 -26.91 -12.27 -37.49
N GLY A 22 -26.97 -11.83 -36.23
CA GLY A 22 -27.17 -10.43 -35.88
C GLY A 22 -26.69 -10.17 -34.46
N THR A 23 -25.50 -9.60 -34.37
CA THR A 23 -24.80 -9.15 -33.17
C THR A 23 -25.72 -8.34 -32.25
N ALA A 24 -26.13 -8.92 -31.12
CA ALA A 24 -26.83 -8.22 -30.06
C ALA A 24 -25.86 -7.93 -28.91
N ASP A 25 -25.39 -6.69 -28.89
CA ASP A 25 -24.66 -6.01 -27.83
C ASP A 25 -25.25 -6.31 -26.44
N ALA A 26 -24.58 -7.20 -25.69
CA ALA A 26 -24.90 -7.50 -24.31
C ALA A 26 -24.43 -6.33 -23.42
N ARG A 27 -25.27 -5.30 -23.29
CA ARG A 27 -25.06 -4.24 -22.30
C ARG A 27 -25.07 -4.86 -20.90
N PRO A 28 -24.08 -4.59 -20.03
CA PRO A 28 -24.08 -5.14 -18.69
C PRO A 28 -25.22 -4.50 -17.87
N VAL A 29 -26.01 -5.38 -17.25
CA VAL A 29 -27.07 -5.07 -16.28
C VAL A 29 -26.49 -4.16 -15.19
N GLY A 30 -27.16 -3.03 -14.96
CA GLY A 30 -26.67 -1.95 -14.11
C GLY A 30 -26.45 -2.37 -12.66
N ALA A 31 -25.30 -1.97 -12.11
CA ALA A 31 -25.00 -2.04 -10.67
C ALA A 31 -26.18 -1.50 -9.82
N PRO A 32 -26.47 -2.10 -8.65
CA PRO A 32 -27.51 -1.62 -7.75
C PRO A 32 -27.33 -0.13 -7.46
N SER A 33 -28.43 0.63 -7.48
CA SER A 33 -28.43 2.10 -7.38
C SER A 33 -27.56 2.65 -6.23
N GLY A 34 -27.51 1.94 -5.11
CA GLY A 34 -26.67 2.28 -3.96
C GLY A 34 -25.17 2.17 -4.18
N GLN A 35 -24.69 1.28 -5.08
CA GLN A 35 -23.26 1.22 -5.43
C GLN A 35 -22.83 2.41 -6.28
N ARG A 36 -23.65 2.82 -7.26
CA ARG A 36 -23.38 4.02 -8.08
C ARG A 36 -23.39 5.30 -7.23
N GLU A 37 -24.26 5.35 -6.22
CA GLU A 37 -24.34 6.47 -5.29
C GLU A 37 -23.12 6.54 -4.37
N ARG A 38 -22.64 5.38 -3.88
CA ARG A 38 -21.40 5.28 -3.09
C ARG A 38 -20.16 5.67 -3.90
N ASP A 39 -20.07 5.21 -5.15
CA ASP A 39 -18.96 5.55 -6.06
C ASP A 39 -18.94 7.05 -6.40
N THR A 40 -20.10 7.64 -6.68
CA THR A 40 -20.20 9.10 -6.92
C THR A 40 -19.82 9.91 -5.68
N ARG A 41 -20.22 9.46 -4.48
CA ARG A 41 -19.85 10.11 -3.21
C ARG A 41 -18.35 10.04 -2.94
N ALA A 42 -17.71 8.89 -3.20
CA ALA A 42 -16.26 8.75 -3.09
C ALA A 42 -15.52 9.70 -4.05
N ARG A 43 -16.03 9.85 -5.28
CA ARG A 43 -15.49 10.82 -6.26
C ARG A 43 -15.65 12.27 -5.81
N VAL A 44 -16.79 12.65 -5.20
CA VAL A 44 -17.00 13.99 -4.64
C VAL A 44 -15.97 14.28 -3.54
N ALA A 45 -15.80 13.37 -2.59
CA ALA A 45 -14.84 13.54 -1.50
C ALA A 45 -13.38 13.58 -2.00
N ARG A 46 -13.04 12.82 -3.05
CA ARG A 46 -11.72 12.85 -3.70
C ARG A 46 -11.42 14.21 -4.33
N HIS A 47 -12.38 14.79 -5.06
CA HIS A 47 -12.17 16.11 -5.65
C HIS A 47 -11.99 17.22 -4.59
N ILE A 48 -12.66 17.14 -3.44
CA ILE A 48 -12.44 18.06 -2.31
C ILE A 48 -11.04 17.87 -1.70
N LEU A 49 -10.54 16.64 -1.64
CA LEU A 49 -9.20 16.34 -1.16
C LEU A 49 -8.12 16.93 -2.08
N GLU A 50 -8.26 16.76 -3.39
CA GLU A 50 -7.28 17.19 -4.41
C GLU A 50 -7.24 18.70 -4.62
N HIS A 51 -8.41 19.36 -4.65
CA HIS A 51 -8.52 20.78 -5.00
C HIS A 51 -8.54 21.70 -3.78
N GLY A 52 -8.50 21.12 -2.58
CA GLY A 52 -8.70 21.85 -1.33
C GLY A 52 -10.15 22.35 -1.20
N PRO A 53 -10.40 23.38 -0.36
CA PRO A 53 -11.74 23.91 -0.18
C PRO A 53 -12.39 24.27 -1.52
N ILE A 54 -13.58 23.74 -1.79
CA ILE A 54 -14.28 23.90 -3.07
C ILE A 54 -15.79 24.09 -2.89
N THR A 55 -16.45 24.73 -3.86
CA THR A 55 -17.91 24.96 -3.82
C THR A 55 -18.68 23.85 -4.54
N ALA A 56 -19.97 23.67 -4.18
CA ALA A 56 -20.83 22.68 -4.82
C ALA A 56 -21.04 22.94 -6.34
N SER A 57 -21.01 24.20 -6.78
CA SER A 57 -21.10 24.53 -8.21
C SER A 57 -19.85 24.12 -8.98
N ALA A 58 -18.66 24.42 -8.42
CA ALA A 58 -17.39 24.03 -9.04
C ALA A 58 -17.23 22.49 -9.09
N LEU A 59 -17.65 21.78 -8.04
CA LEU A 59 -17.71 20.32 -8.05
C LEU A 59 -18.67 19.78 -9.13
N GLY A 60 -19.83 20.42 -9.30
CA GLY A 60 -20.78 20.04 -10.36
C GLY A 60 -20.19 20.17 -11.75
N GLU A 61 -19.49 21.27 -12.03
CA GLU A 61 -18.78 21.51 -13.29
C GLU A 61 -17.68 20.47 -13.54
N LEU A 62 -16.81 20.22 -12.55
CA LEU A 62 -15.72 19.24 -12.66
C LEU A 62 -16.22 17.81 -12.91
N MET A 63 -17.37 17.46 -12.33
CA MET A 63 -17.89 16.09 -12.36
C MET A 63 -18.93 15.85 -13.46
N GLY A 64 -19.33 16.88 -14.22
CA GLY A 64 -20.42 16.80 -15.18
C GLY A 64 -21.79 16.52 -14.51
N LEU A 65 -21.97 16.97 -13.27
CA LEU A 65 -23.17 16.76 -12.46
C LEU A 65 -23.89 18.08 -12.17
N THR A 66 -25.21 18.00 -11.96
CA THR A 66 -25.94 19.19 -11.50
C THR A 66 -25.52 19.55 -10.07
N PRO A 67 -25.49 20.85 -9.70
CA PRO A 67 -25.21 21.24 -8.32
C PRO A 67 -26.17 20.63 -7.29
N ALA A 68 -27.40 20.29 -7.69
CA ALA A 68 -28.36 19.61 -6.82
C ALA A 68 -27.96 18.15 -6.54
N ALA A 69 -27.47 17.42 -7.55
CA ALA A 69 -26.98 16.06 -7.39
C ALA A 69 -25.75 16.02 -6.46
N VAL A 70 -24.80 16.93 -6.65
CA VAL A 70 -23.60 17.04 -5.80
C VAL A 70 -23.96 17.37 -4.35
N ARG A 71 -24.94 18.27 -4.12
CA ARG A 71 -25.37 18.64 -2.75
C ARG A 71 -25.84 17.44 -1.93
N ARG A 72 -26.57 16.50 -2.52
CA ARG A 72 -26.99 15.28 -1.80
C ARG A 72 -25.81 14.49 -1.25
N HIS A 73 -24.75 14.35 -2.05
CA HIS A 73 -23.53 13.67 -1.61
C HIS A 73 -22.74 14.48 -0.57
N LEU A 74 -22.69 15.81 -0.72
CA LEU A 74 -22.06 16.70 0.27
C LEU A 74 -22.78 16.64 1.61
N ASP A 75 -24.11 16.60 1.62
CA ASP A 75 -24.90 16.50 2.85
C ASP A 75 -24.64 15.17 3.56
N ALA A 76 -24.52 14.05 2.82
CA ALA A 76 -24.15 12.75 3.37
C ALA A 76 -22.73 12.76 3.96
N LEU A 77 -21.75 13.32 3.23
CA LEU A 77 -20.36 13.42 3.70
C LEU A 77 -20.23 14.34 4.94
N LEU A 78 -21.06 15.39 5.04
CA LEU A 78 -21.15 16.23 6.22
C LEU A 78 -21.72 15.46 7.41
N ALA A 79 -22.78 14.67 7.19
CA ALA A 79 -23.39 13.84 8.24
C ALA A 79 -22.42 12.78 8.76
N GLU A 80 -21.56 12.24 7.89
CA GLU A 80 -20.49 11.29 8.22
C GLU A 80 -19.25 11.96 8.83
N GLY A 81 -19.22 13.30 8.92
CA GLY A 81 -18.07 14.05 9.46
C GLY A 81 -16.81 13.99 8.58
N MET A 82 -16.95 13.58 7.32
CA MET A 82 -15.86 13.41 6.35
C MET A 82 -15.43 14.73 5.70
N ILE A 83 -16.33 15.71 5.68
CA ILE A 83 -16.06 17.07 5.21
C ILE A 83 -16.61 18.09 6.19
N GLU A 84 -16.12 19.31 6.11
CA GLU A 84 -16.57 20.45 6.91
C GLU A 84 -16.89 21.66 6.02
N ILE A 85 -17.77 22.53 6.50
CA ILE A 85 -18.10 23.78 5.81
C ILE A 85 -17.14 24.87 6.28
N ARG A 86 -16.33 25.39 5.37
CA ARG A 86 -15.58 26.63 5.57
C ARG A 86 -16.33 27.83 4.99
N ARG A 87 -16.37 28.94 5.72
CA ARG A 87 -16.85 30.21 5.19
C ARG A 87 -15.70 30.90 4.48
N ALA A 88 -15.94 31.44 3.28
CA ALA A 88 -14.96 32.28 2.62
C ALA A 88 -14.56 33.45 3.53
N ARG A 89 -13.27 33.78 3.61
CA ARG A 89 -12.85 35.12 4.07
C ARG A 89 -13.54 36.14 3.15
N PRO A 90 -14.06 37.26 3.68
CA PRO A 90 -14.69 38.28 2.84
C PRO A 90 -13.62 39.00 2.01
N GLN A 91 -13.20 38.40 0.90
CA GLN A 91 -12.39 39.06 -0.12
C GLN A 91 -13.29 39.45 -1.29
N SER A 92 -13.54 40.77 -1.33
CA SER A 92 -14.15 41.54 -2.41
C SER A 92 -15.65 41.35 -2.65
N ARG A 93 -16.28 42.48 -2.95
CA ARG A 93 -17.70 42.72 -3.18
C ARG A 93 -18.20 41.83 -4.33
N ARG A 94 -18.94 40.78 -4.02
CA ARG A 94 -19.69 40.00 -5.03
C ARG A 94 -21.17 39.90 -4.63
N GLY A 95 -21.98 40.69 -5.32
CA GLY A 95 -23.40 40.44 -5.64
C GLY A 95 -24.42 40.25 -4.50
N ARG A 96 -25.70 40.43 -4.85
CA ARG A 96 -26.84 40.09 -3.99
C ARG A 96 -26.97 38.57 -3.91
N GLY A 97 -26.88 37.98 -2.73
CA GLY A 97 -27.08 36.53 -2.51
C GLY A 97 -26.44 36.01 -1.23
N ARG A 98 -26.89 34.83 -0.75
CA ARG A 98 -26.28 34.15 0.41
C ARG A 98 -24.85 33.71 0.05
N PRO A 99 -23.83 33.95 0.89
CA PRO A 99 -22.46 33.54 0.61
C PRO A 99 -22.36 32.05 0.27
N ALA A 100 -21.54 31.72 -0.75
CA ALA A 100 -21.31 30.33 -1.14
C ALA A 100 -20.61 29.55 -0.01
N LYS A 101 -21.12 28.35 0.29
CA LYS A 101 -20.47 27.40 1.20
C LYS A 101 -19.27 26.77 0.50
N TRP A 102 -18.13 26.74 1.18
CA TRP A 102 -16.96 25.98 0.74
C TRP A 102 -16.88 24.71 1.58
N PHE A 103 -16.55 23.60 0.94
CA PHE A 103 -16.43 22.30 1.56
C PHE A 103 -14.96 21.91 1.56
N ALA A 104 -14.43 21.51 2.71
CA ALA A 104 -13.07 21.03 2.87
C ALA A 104 -13.09 19.64 3.51
N ILE A 105 -12.13 18.80 3.14
CA ILE A 105 -11.98 17.47 3.75
C ILE A 105 -11.52 17.64 5.22
N THR A 106 -12.14 16.88 6.13
CA THR A 106 -11.70 16.81 7.54
C THR A 106 -10.56 15.81 7.70
N GLU A 107 -9.99 15.72 8.89
CA GLU A 107 -8.99 14.71 9.21
C GLU A 107 -9.54 13.28 9.12
N SER A 108 -10.73 13.03 9.67
CA SER A 108 -11.46 11.76 9.51
C SER A 108 -11.74 11.45 8.04
N GLY A 109 -12.12 12.47 7.26
CA GLY A 109 -12.27 12.39 5.82
C GLY A 109 -11.01 11.91 5.11
N ARG A 110 -9.86 12.51 5.44
CA ARG A 110 -8.54 12.11 4.90
C ARG A 110 -8.20 10.67 5.27
N SER A 111 -8.40 10.29 6.53
CA SER A 111 -8.10 8.94 7.03
C SER A 111 -8.88 7.84 6.29
N ALA A 112 -10.15 8.06 5.97
CA ALA A 112 -10.92 7.03 5.24
C ALA A 112 -10.43 6.80 3.79
N PHE A 113 -9.78 7.79 3.16
CA PHE A 113 -9.13 7.59 1.86
C PHE A 113 -7.88 6.72 1.96
N VAL A 114 -7.12 6.86 3.05
CA VAL A 114 -5.95 6.01 3.33
C VAL A 114 -6.39 4.54 3.39
N HIS A 115 -7.47 4.26 4.12
CA HIS A 115 -8.03 2.91 4.21
C HIS A 115 -8.53 2.36 2.86
N ALA A 116 -9.13 3.19 1.99
CA ALA A 116 -9.59 2.74 0.67
C ALA A 116 -8.43 2.34 -0.27
N TYR A 117 -7.26 2.99 -0.16
CA TYR A 117 -6.08 2.60 -0.92
C TYR A 117 -5.46 1.31 -0.38
N ASP A 118 -5.43 1.15 0.94
CA ASP A 118 -4.95 -0.08 1.57
C ASP A 118 -5.83 -1.28 1.21
N ASP A 119 -7.16 -1.10 1.16
CA ASP A 119 -8.11 -2.14 0.73
C ASP A 119 -7.87 -2.55 -0.73
N LEU A 120 -7.67 -1.57 -1.63
CA LEU A 120 -7.38 -1.84 -3.04
C LEU A 120 -6.03 -2.56 -3.20
N ALA A 121 -5.00 -2.10 -2.49
CA ALA A 121 -3.67 -2.72 -2.53
C ALA A 121 -3.70 -4.15 -2.00
N THR A 122 -4.41 -4.37 -0.89
CA THR A 122 -4.64 -5.70 -0.31
C THR A 122 -5.37 -6.59 -1.30
N SER A 123 -6.45 -6.10 -1.93
CA SER A 123 -7.19 -6.87 -2.95
C SER A 123 -6.34 -7.22 -4.17
N ALA A 124 -5.44 -6.33 -4.60
CA ALA A 124 -4.55 -6.60 -5.73
C ALA A 124 -3.51 -7.68 -5.38
N LEU A 125 -2.96 -7.64 -4.17
CA LEU A 125 -2.01 -8.66 -3.70
C LEU A 125 -2.68 -10.01 -3.45
N ARG A 126 -3.93 -10.04 -2.97
CA ARG A 126 -4.73 -11.28 -2.90
C ARG A 126 -4.90 -11.90 -4.27
N PHE A 127 -5.31 -11.09 -5.25
CA PHE A 127 -5.45 -11.56 -6.64
C PHE A 127 -4.12 -12.08 -7.20
N LEU A 128 -2.99 -11.42 -6.90
CA LEU A 128 -1.67 -11.89 -7.30
C LEU A 128 -1.31 -13.23 -6.63
N ALA A 129 -1.58 -13.37 -5.33
CA ALA A 129 -1.35 -14.60 -4.59
C ALA A 129 -2.19 -15.77 -5.17
N GLU A 130 -3.46 -15.52 -5.47
CA GLU A 130 -4.38 -16.50 -6.04
C GLU A 130 -3.98 -16.93 -7.46
N THR A 131 -3.53 -15.99 -8.30
CA THR A 131 -3.27 -16.26 -9.72
C THR A 131 -1.83 -16.69 -10.02
N ALA A 132 -0.85 -16.23 -9.24
CA ALA A 132 0.57 -16.44 -9.49
C ALA A 132 1.32 -17.03 -8.28
N GLY A 133 0.65 -17.21 -7.14
CA GLY A 133 1.20 -17.82 -5.93
C GLY A 133 2.02 -16.86 -5.04
N GLU A 134 2.31 -17.33 -3.84
CA GLU A 134 3.05 -16.58 -2.80
C GLU A 134 4.45 -16.10 -3.25
N ARG A 135 5.11 -16.85 -4.14
CA ARG A 135 6.41 -16.47 -4.68
C ARG A 135 6.35 -15.17 -5.49
N ALA A 136 5.25 -14.96 -6.23
CA ALA A 136 5.04 -13.74 -7.00
C ALA A 136 4.82 -12.53 -6.07
N VAL A 137 4.12 -12.71 -4.95
CA VAL A 137 3.98 -11.68 -3.91
C VAL A 137 5.33 -11.31 -3.31
N ALA A 138 6.18 -12.31 -2.99
CA ALA A 138 7.52 -12.05 -2.48
C ALA A 138 8.42 -11.32 -3.51
N GLU A 139 8.31 -11.65 -4.79
CA GLU A 139 9.03 -10.95 -5.85
C GLU A 139 8.54 -9.51 -6.02
N PHE A 140 7.22 -9.29 -5.99
CA PHE A 140 6.64 -7.96 -5.99
C PHE A 140 7.13 -7.12 -4.81
N ALA A 141 7.13 -7.68 -3.59
CA ALA A 141 7.63 -7.01 -2.39
C ALA A 141 9.11 -6.61 -2.53
N ARG A 142 9.96 -7.53 -3.00
CA ARG A 142 11.38 -7.24 -3.28
C ARG A 142 11.56 -6.16 -4.35
N ARG A 143 10.72 -6.15 -5.39
CA ARG A 143 10.77 -5.11 -6.42
C ARG A 143 10.40 -3.74 -5.87
N GLN A 144 9.32 -3.64 -5.09
CA GLN A 144 8.87 -2.40 -4.46
C GLN A 144 9.93 -1.82 -3.53
N ILE A 145 10.48 -2.64 -2.62
CA ILE A 145 11.55 -2.22 -1.72
C ILE A 145 12.85 -1.95 -2.49
N GLY A 146 13.12 -2.69 -3.57
CA GLY A 146 14.27 -2.46 -4.44
C GLY A 146 14.33 -1.06 -5.04
N GLU A 147 13.18 -0.43 -5.33
CA GLU A 147 13.12 0.98 -5.75
C GLU A 147 13.58 1.93 -4.63
N LEU A 148 13.11 1.70 -3.40
CA LEU A 148 13.52 2.46 -2.22
C LEU A 148 15.01 2.28 -1.94
N GLU A 149 15.50 1.05 -1.98
CA GLU A 149 16.91 0.71 -1.79
C GLU A 149 17.78 1.46 -2.81
N ARG A 150 17.44 1.40 -4.11
CA ARG A 150 18.24 2.08 -5.15
C ARG A 150 18.30 3.60 -4.98
N ARG A 151 17.20 4.23 -4.54
CA ARG A 151 17.16 5.69 -4.29
C ARG A 151 18.07 6.11 -3.13
N HIS A 152 18.08 5.33 -2.04
CA HIS A 152 18.69 5.78 -0.77
C HIS A 152 20.05 5.16 -0.45
N ARG A 153 20.35 3.98 -1.01
CA ARG A 153 21.58 3.23 -0.71
C ARG A 153 22.86 4.05 -0.95
N PRO A 154 23.00 4.82 -2.04
CA PRO A 154 24.20 5.63 -2.25
C PRO A 154 24.45 6.64 -1.11
N ALA A 155 23.40 7.37 -0.70
CA ALA A 155 23.49 8.36 0.37
C ALA A 155 23.78 7.71 1.74
N VAL A 156 23.15 6.56 2.03
CA VAL A 156 23.40 5.81 3.26
C VAL A 156 24.82 5.26 3.30
N GLN A 157 25.32 4.71 2.20
CA GLN A 157 26.65 4.10 2.16
C GLN A 157 27.79 5.14 2.13
N ALA A 158 27.56 6.32 1.55
CA ALA A 158 28.51 7.44 1.58
C ALA A 158 28.71 8.02 2.99
N ALA A 159 27.75 7.82 3.91
CA ALA A 159 27.87 8.28 5.27
C ALA A 159 28.86 7.42 6.10
N PRO A 160 29.54 8.02 7.10
CA PRO A 160 30.37 7.28 8.02
C PRO A 160 29.61 6.12 8.67
N PRO A 161 30.26 4.97 8.94
CA PRO A 161 29.59 3.76 9.43
C PRO A 161 28.66 3.97 10.63
N HIS A 162 29.04 4.84 11.58
CA HIS A 162 28.28 5.20 12.79
C HIS A 162 27.09 6.14 12.55
N GLN A 163 26.89 6.63 11.33
CA GLN A 163 25.77 7.51 10.96
C GLN A 163 24.78 6.83 10.01
N ARG A 164 25.08 5.62 9.54
CA ARG A 164 24.28 4.98 8.49
C ARG A 164 22.86 4.67 8.92
N VAL A 165 22.65 4.23 10.16
CA VAL A 165 21.31 3.97 10.70
C VAL A 165 20.50 5.27 10.78
N ARG A 166 21.13 6.36 11.24
CA ARG A 166 20.51 7.69 11.25
C ARG A 166 20.15 8.17 9.84
N ARG A 167 21.07 8.02 8.87
CA ARG A 167 20.79 8.38 7.47
C ARG A 167 19.67 7.55 6.86
N LEU A 168 19.59 6.26 7.17
CA LEU A 168 18.48 5.41 6.75
C LEU A 168 17.16 5.87 7.37
N ALA A 169 17.13 6.22 8.66
CA ALA A 169 15.94 6.77 9.31
C ALA A 169 15.47 8.09 8.69
N GLU A 170 16.40 9.00 8.39
CA GLU A 170 16.11 10.26 7.68
C GLU A 170 15.51 10.00 6.28
N ALA A 171 16.10 9.07 5.52
CA ALA A 171 15.63 8.69 4.20
C ALA A 171 14.21 8.08 4.22
N LEU A 172 13.95 7.14 5.14
CA LEU A 172 12.63 6.55 5.33
C LEU A 172 11.60 7.60 5.73
N SER A 173 11.98 8.56 6.57
CA SER A 173 11.09 9.64 6.97
C SER A 173 10.70 10.54 5.78
N GLY A 174 11.63 10.77 4.85
CA GLY A 174 11.35 11.44 3.58
C GLY A 174 10.39 10.69 2.66
N ASP A 175 10.31 9.36 2.80
CA ASP A 175 9.40 8.48 2.05
C ASP A 175 8.05 8.21 2.77
N GLY A 176 7.75 8.95 3.84
CA GLY A 176 6.45 8.89 4.54
C GLY A 176 6.38 7.91 5.72
N TYR A 177 7.51 7.33 6.13
CA TYR A 177 7.62 6.68 7.43
C TYR A 177 7.78 7.73 8.55
N ALA A 178 7.54 7.34 9.79
CA ALA A 178 7.99 8.11 10.96
C ALA A 178 9.15 7.36 11.61
N ALA A 179 10.37 7.53 11.07
CA ALA A 179 11.52 6.71 11.43
C ALA A 179 12.55 7.46 12.29
N ALA A 180 13.13 6.75 13.26
CA ALA A 180 14.17 7.26 14.15
C ALA A 180 15.28 6.22 14.35
N ALA A 181 16.50 6.70 14.59
CA ALA A 181 17.64 5.86 14.94
C ALA A 181 18.07 6.12 16.39
N GLY A 182 18.45 5.07 17.09
CA GLY A 182 18.92 5.14 18.47
C GLY A 182 19.94 4.05 18.80
N LYS A 183 20.48 4.09 20.01
CA LYS A 183 21.29 2.99 20.54
C LYS A 183 20.37 1.85 20.95
N ALA A 184 20.75 0.62 20.63
CA ALA A 184 20.01 -0.54 21.12
C ALA A 184 20.20 -0.69 22.64
N PRO A 185 19.16 -1.11 23.39
CA PRO A 185 19.29 -1.37 24.83
C PRO A 185 20.30 -2.49 25.14
N PRO A 186 21.02 -2.43 26.28
CA PRO A 186 21.81 -3.56 26.78
C PRO A 186 20.92 -4.78 27.07
N PRO A 187 21.44 -6.02 26.99
CA PRO A 187 22.84 -6.41 26.78
C PRO A 187 23.27 -6.55 25.30
N GLY A 188 22.39 -6.31 24.32
CA GLY A 188 22.66 -6.62 22.91
C GLY A 188 23.61 -5.65 22.19
N GLY A 189 23.71 -4.40 22.65
CA GLY A 189 24.52 -3.37 22.01
C GLY A 189 24.11 -3.08 20.56
N GLY A 190 24.84 -2.17 19.90
CA GLY A 190 24.56 -1.79 18.51
C GLY A 190 23.56 -0.64 18.41
N GLU A 191 22.88 -0.57 17.28
CA GLU A 191 21.94 0.50 16.94
C GLU A 191 20.54 -0.08 16.72
N GLN A 192 19.54 0.80 16.75
CA GLN A 192 18.15 0.44 16.53
C GLN A 192 17.53 1.43 15.55
N LEU A 193 16.80 0.89 14.58
CA LEU A 193 15.94 1.64 13.68
C LEU A 193 14.49 1.40 14.10
N CYS A 194 13.79 2.46 14.45
CA CYS A 194 12.41 2.43 14.92
C CYS A 194 11.52 3.15 13.91
N GLN A 195 10.38 2.56 13.52
CA GLN A 195 9.36 3.20 12.68
C GLN A 195 8.05 3.27 13.46
N HIS A 196 7.65 4.48 13.86
CA HIS A 196 6.38 4.77 14.57
C HIS A 196 5.17 4.85 13.62
N HIS A 197 5.44 4.94 12.32
CA HIS A 197 4.46 4.89 11.25
C HIS A 197 5.06 4.13 10.07
N CYS A 198 4.31 3.17 9.53
CA CYS A 198 4.63 2.45 8.31
C CYS A 198 3.46 2.61 7.32
N PRO A 199 3.69 3.21 6.14
CA PRO A 199 2.63 3.54 5.19
C PRO A 199 1.95 2.30 4.57
N VAL A 200 2.54 1.11 4.73
CA VAL A 200 2.00 -0.16 4.22
C VAL A 200 1.64 -1.13 5.35
N ALA A 201 1.53 -0.65 6.59
CA ALA A 201 1.31 -1.51 7.76
C ALA A 201 0.05 -2.38 7.64
N HIS A 202 -1.04 -1.82 7.09
CA HIS A 202 -2.30 -2.55 6.90
C HIS A 202 -2.13 -3.70 5.90
N VAL A 203 -1.54 -3.41 4.74
CA VAL A 203 -1.28 -4.41 3.69
C VAL A 203 -0.30 -5.48 4.18
N ALA A 204 0.73 -5.07 4.90
CA ALA A 204 1.76 -5.97 5.43
C ALA A 204 1.27 -6.89 6.56
N ALA A 205 0.11 -6.60 7.16
CA ALA A 205 -0.52 -7.49 8.14
C ALA A 205 -1.00 -8.80 7.51
N GLU A 206 -1.41 -8.76 6.23
CA GLU A 206 -1.79 -9.94 5.46
C GLU A 206 -0.65 -10.46 4.57
N PHE A 207 0.24 -9.58 4.12
CA PHE A 207 1.38 -9.93 3.27
C PHE A 207 2.73 -9.63 3.94
N PRO A 208 3.20 -10.47 4.89
CA PRO A 208 4.46 -10.27 5.62
C PRO A 208 5.71 -10.17 4.75
N GLN A 209 5.64 -10.65 3.50
CA GLN A 209 6.72 -10.56 2.51
C GLN A 209 7.19 -9.10 2.30
N LEU A 210 6.32 -8.12 2.52
CA LEU A 210 6.68 -6.69 2.51
C LEU A 210 7.66 -6.33 3.64
N CYS A 211 7.41 -6.80 4.86
CA CYS A 211 8.29 -6.61 6.01
C CYS A 211 9.62 -7.37 5.87
N GLU A 212 9.57 -8.57 5.29
CA GLU A 212 10.75 -9.40 5.01
C GLU A 212 11.67 -8.71 4.00
N ALA A 213 11.12 -8.29 2.85
CA ALA A 213 11.86 -7.60 1.81
C ALA A 213 12.50 -6.29 2.32
N GLU A 214 11.77 -5.53 3.15
CA GLU A 214 12.28 -4.33 3.81
C GLU A 214 13.48 -4.65 4.72
N THR A 215 13.37 -5.70 5.55
CA THR A 215 14.42 -6.13 6.47
C THR A 215 15.69 -6.56 5.72
N GLU A 216 15.55 -7.33 4.64
CA GLU A 216 16.68 -7.71 3.78
C GLU A 216 17.36 -6.48 3.16
N ALA A 217 16.57 -5.52 2.67
CA ALA A 217 17.11 -4.28 2.08
C ALA A 217 17.86 -3.44 3.10
N PHE A 218 17.35 -3.32 4.34
CA PHE A 218 18.04 -2.61 5.41
C PHE A 218 19.40 -3.25 5.71
N SER A 219 19.48 -4.58 5.76
CA SER A 219 20.76 -5.28 5.92
C SER A 219 21.76 -4.90 4.82
N ARG A 220 21.31 -4.93 3.55
CA ARG A 220 22.15 -4.59 2.39
C ARG A 220 22.58 -3.12 2.36
N MET A 221 21.71 -2.20 2.77
CA MET A 221 21.99 -0.76 2.80
C MET A 221 22.98 -0.41 3.91
N LEU A 222 22.79 -0.98 5.10
CA LEU A 222 23.67 -0.74 6.25
C LEU A 222 25.00 -1.50 6.14
N GLY A 223 25.00 -2.64 5.44
CA GLY A 223 26.14 -3.54 5.34
C GLY A 223 26.43 -4.24 6.66
N THR A 224 25.38 -4.53 7.44
CA THR A 224 25.43 -5.22 8.73
C THR A 224 24.21 -6.11 8.86
N PRO A 225 24.30 -7.24 9.57
CA PRO A 225 23.13 -8.02 9.96
C PRO A 225 22.13 -7.15 10.72
N VAL A 226 20.86 -7.35 10.41
CA VAL A 226 19.74 -6.71 11.10
C VAL A 226 18.72 -7.77 11.48
N GLN A 227 17.98 -7.51 12.55
CA GLN A 227 16.90 -8.38 13.01
C GLN A 227 15.66 -7.55 13.29
N ARG A 228 14.53 -7.93 12.69
CA ARG A 228 13.23 -7.36 13.04
C ARG A 228 12.78 -7.94 14.38
N LEU A 229 12.52 -7.06 15.35
CA LEU A 229 12.08 -7.40 16.71
C LEU A 229 10.58 -7.19 16.93
N ALA A 230 10.00 -6.20 16.27
CA ALA A 230 8.59 -5.84 16.38
C ALA A 230 8.10 -5.22 15.07
N THR A 231 6.80 -5.34 14.78
CA THR A 231 6.17 -4.79 13.58
C THR A 231 4.75 -4.32 13.86
N ILE A 232 4.42 -3.11 13.38
CA ILE A 232 3.05 -2.57 13.43
C ILE A 232 2.05 -3.51 12.73
N ALA A 233 2.48 -4.16 11.63
CA ALA A 233 1.68 -5.12 10.89
C ALA A 233 1.18 -6.31 11.75
N HIS A 234 1.93 -6.72 12.77
CA HIS A 234 1.55 -7.80 13.69
C HIS A 234 0.94 -7.28 15.00
N GLY A 235 0.56 -5.99 15.06
CA GLY A 235 -0.13 -5.40 16.21
C GLY A 235 0.77 -4.71 17.23
N ASP A 236 2.08 -4.60 16.98
CA ASP A 236 2.96 -3.79 17.82
C ASP A 236 2.70 -2.29 17.64
N GLY A 237 3.02 -1.47 18.65
CA GLY A 237 2.93 0.00 18.53
C GLY A 237 4.04 0.63 17.68
N ILE A 238 5.07 -0.13 17.31
CA ILE A 238 6.26 0.37 16.63
C ILE A 238 7.00 -0.76 15.90
N CYS A 239 7.43 -0.53 14.65
CA CYS A 239 8.37 -1.45 14.01
C CYS A 239 9.77 -1.20 14.58
N THR A 240 10.42 -2.27 15.02
CA THR A 240 11.74 -2.17 15.65
C THR A 240 12.71 -3.10 14.94
N THR A 241 13.78 -2.54 14.38
CA THR A 241 14.86 -3.31 13.75
C THR A 241 16.15 -3.09 14.53
N HIS A 242 16.70 -4.17 15.08
CA HIS A 242 18.03 -4.18 15.67
C HIS A 242 19.09 -4.23 14.57
N VAL A 243 20.14 -3.43 14.73
CA VAL A 243 21.30 -3.39 13.86
C VAL A 243 22.51 -3.84 14.67
N SER A 244 23.10 -4.98 14.28
CA SER A 244 24.19 -5.58 15.04
C SER A 244 25.42 -4.65 15.11
N PRO A 245 26.14 -4.62 16.25
CA PRO A 245 27.40 -3.91 16.35
C PRO A 245 28.37 -4.34 15.25
N ARG A 246 29.00 -3.36 14.59
CA ARG A 246 29.99 -3.62 13.53
C ARG A 246 31.19 -4.42 14.01
N SER A 247 31.56 -4.29 15.28
CA SER A 247 32.66 -5.05 15.90
C SER A 247 32.43 -6.56 15.84
N LEU A 248 31.17 -7.02 15.95
CA LEU A 248 30.83 -8.44 15.86
C LEU A 248 30.88 -8.97 14.42
N CYS A 249 30.83 -8.09 13.41
CA CYS A 249 30.86 -8.46 12.01
C CYS A 249 32.29 -8.58 11.45
N ALA A 250 33.28 -7.92 12.08
CA ALA A 250 34.66 -7.88 11.61
C ALA A 250 35.48 -9.14 11.96
N GLY A 251 34.98 -10.01 12.85
CA GLY A 251 35.71 -11.18 13.36
C GLY A 251 35.70 -12.43 12.47
N ASN A 252 34.84 -12.50 11.44
CA ASN A 252 34.65 -13.73 10.64
C ASN A 252 35.49 -13.80 9.34
N GLY A 253 36.42 -12.86 9.11
CA GLY A 253 37.14 -12.74 7.83
C GLY A 253 38.67 -12.93 7.88
N ALA A 254 39.26 -13.28 9.03
CA ALA A 254 40.71 -13.20 9.22
C ALA A 254 41.39 -14.45 9.82
N ASP A 255 40.81 -15.65 9.66
CA ASP A 255 41.45 -16.89 10.13
C ASP A 255 41.48 -18.00 9.08
N ALA A 256 41.96 -17.65 7.88
CA ALA A 256 42.36 -18.61 6.87
C ALA A 256 43.63 -18.11 6.18
N THR A 257 44.72 -18.03 6.95
CA THR A 257 46.07 -18.08 6.38
C THR A 257 46.81 -19.15 7.16
N THR A 258 46.82 -20.32 6.53
CA THR A 258 47.63 -21.49 6.86
C THR A 258 49.04 -21.10 7.26
N THR A 259 49.38 -21.37 8.52
CA THR A 259 50.76 -21.62 8.93
C THR A 259 51.18 -22.95 8.31
N ASP A 260 51.86 -22.90 7.16
CA ASP A 260 52.69 -24.03 6.75
C ASP A 260 53.99 -23.99 7.56
N GLU A 261 54.20 -25.10 8.26
CA GLU A 261 55.35 -25.47 9.04
C GLU A 261 56.61 -25.56 8.16
N GLU A 262 57.65 -24.81 8.49
CA GLU A 262 59.01 -25.26 8.19
C GLU A 262 59.96 -24.87 9.33
N SER A 263 60.11 -25.78 10.29
CA SER A 263 61.28 -25.81 11.16
C SER A 263 61.56 -27.23 11.66
N GLY A 264 62.64 -27.79 11.11
CA GLY A 264 63.63 -28.50 11.92
C GLY A 264 63.37 -29.97 12.24
N ARG A 265 63.93 -30.87 11.41
CA ARG A 265 64.49 -32.14 11.90
C ARG A 265 65.93 -32.30 11.45
N THR A 266 66.84 -31.90 12.33
CA THR A 266 68.24 -32.34 12.36
C THR A 266 68.29 -33.73 12.97
N SER A 267 68.92 -34.71 12.29
CA SER A 267 69.79 -35.72 12.90
C SER A 267 70.40 -36.66 11.86
N LEU A 268 71.74 -36.76 11.94
CA LEU A 268 72.70 -37.70 11.33
C LEU A 268 73.15 -37.43 9.89
#